data_AF-A0A2V8BGX0-F1
#
_entry.id   AF-A0A2V8BGX0-F1
#
_cell.length_a   1.000
_cell.length_b   1.000
_cell.length_c   1.000
_cell.angle_alpha   90.00
_cell.angle_beta   90.00
_cell.angle_gamma   90.00
#
_symmetry.space_group_name_H-M   'P 1'
#
loop_
_entity.id
_entity.type
_entity.pdbx_description
1 polymer ?
#
loop_
_entity_poly.entity_id
_entity_poly.type
_entity_poly.pdbx_seq_one_letter_code
_entity_poly.pdbx_strand_id
1 'polypeptide(L)' 'AHRNVVRAEVTSATALVPERVRQIQQSIAGVTGRTVTLDTRVDPSIIGGIVARVGTVVYDASVARQLEKMRERLVESL' A
#
# COMPACT_ATOMS: atom_id res chain seq x y z
N ALA A 1 21.03 -8.03 19.40
CA ALA A 1 20.84 -8.10 17.93
C ALA A 1 19.55 -7.39 17.55
N HIS A 2 19.62 -6.10 17.18
CA HIS A 2 18.42 -5.36 16.76
C HIS A 2 18.07 -5.80 15.35
N ARG A 3 17.07 -6.68 15.21
CA ARG A 3 16.56 -7.07 13.91
C ARG A 3 15.91 -5.83 13.29
N ASN A 4 16.66 -5.15 12.43
CA ASN A 4 16.24 -4.06 11.58
C ASN A 4 15.23 -4.57 10.53
N VAL A 5 14.10 -5.10 10.99
CA VAL A 5 13.06 -5.67 10.14
C VAL A 5 11.87 -4.72 10.15
N VAL A 6 11.51 -4.19 9.00
CA VAL A 6 10.33 -3.35 8.82
C VAL A 6 9.20 -4.23 8.31
N ARG A 7 8.08 -4.25 9.02
CA ARG A 7 6.89 -4.98 8.58
C ARG A 7 6.07 -4.08 7.65
N ALA A 8 5.76 -4.58 6.47
CA ALA A 8 4.93 -3.93 5.49
C ALA A 8 3.73 -4.83 5.19
N GLU A 9 2.50 -4.33 5.34
CA GLU A 9 1.26 -5.01 4.97
C GLU A 9 0.68 -4.33 3.74
N VAL A 10 0.45 -5.06 2.66
CA VAL A 10 -0.17 -4.55 1.43
C VAL A 10 -1.51 -5.23 1.25
N THR A 11 -2.59 -4.47 1.39
CA THR A 11 -3.95 -4.90 1.09
C THR A 11 -4.34 -4.44 -0.30
N SER A 12 -4.79 -5.35 -1.16
CA SER A 12 -5.23 -5.03 -2.52
C SER A 12 -6.61 -5.58 -2.82
N ALA A 13 -7.33 -4.90 -3.72
CA ALA A 13 -8.64 -5.35 -4.21
C ALA A 13 -8.59 -6.71 -4.92
N THR A 14 -7.46 -6.98 -5.58
CA THR A 14 -7.20 -8.21 -6.34
C THR A 14 -5.85 -8.78 -5.97
N ALA A 15 -5.64 -10.07 -6.23
CA ALA A 15 -4.36 -10.71 -5.98
C ALA A 15 -3.23 -9.96 -6.72
N LEU A 16 -2.24 -9.51 -5.97
CA LEU A 16 -1.06 -8.84 -6.53
C LEU A 16 -0.17 -9.87 -7.22
N VAL A 17 0.25 -9.57 -8.45
CA VAL A 17 1.25 -10.36 -9.17
C VAL A 17 2.56 -10.37 -8.35
N PRO A 18 3.25 -11.52 -8.22
CA PRO A 18 4.45 -11.64 -7.40
C PRO A 18 5.59 -10.69 -7.82
N GLU A 19 5.63 -10.28 -9.09
CA GLU A 19 6.55 -9.26 -9.59
C GLU A 19 6.30 -7.88 -8.95
N ARG A 20 5.03 -7.51 -8.78
CA ARG A 20 4.63 -6.25 -8.12
C ARG A 20 5.01 -6.25 -6.65
N VAL A 21 4.77 -7.38 -5.96
CA VAL A 21 5.13 -7.59 -4.56
C VAL A 21 6.64 -7.45 -4.36
N ARG A 22 7.44 -8.07 -5.23
CA ARG A 22 8.91 -7.93 -5.21
C ARG A 22 9.38 -6.50 -5.44
N GLN A 23 8.80 -5.78 -6.42
CA GLN A 23 9.12 -4.38 -6.64
C GLN A 23 8.82 -3.51 -5.41
N ILE A 24 7.66 -3.71 -4.78
CA ILE A 24 7.28 -2.96 -3.57
C ILE A 24 8.25 -3.29 -2.42
N GLN A 25 8.57 -4.57 -2.22
CA GLN A 25 9.53 -5.01 -1.21
C GLN A 25 10.92 -4.40 -1.44
N GLN A 26 11.42 -4.40 -2.68
CA GLN A 26 12.71 -3.80 -3.04
C GLN A 26 12.71 -2.28 -2.84
N SER A 27 11.66 -1.58 -3.24
CA SER A 27 11.53 -0.13 -3.03
C SER A 27 11.53 0.21 -1.55
N ILE A 28 10.76 -0.50 -0.72
CA ILE A 28 10.71 -0.25 0.72
C ILE A 28 12.05 -0.62 1.36
N ALA A 29 12.69 -1.72 0.94
CA ALA A 29 14.00 -2.14 1.45
C ALA A 29 15.09 -1.14 1.09
N GLY A 30 15.06 -0.57 -0.12
CA GLY A 30 16.00 0.46 -0.58
C GLY A 30 15.83 1.77 0.18
N VAL A 31 14.58 2.20 0.44
CA VAL A 31 14.29 3.43 1.19
C VAL A 31 14.63 3.29 2.67
N THR A 32 14.34 2.12 3.26
CA THR A 32 14.56 1.91 4.70
C THR A 32 15.97 1.42 5.03
N GLY A 33 16.70 0.82 4.08
CA GLY A 33 17.99 0.18 4.31
C GLY A 33 17.90 -1.06 5.22
N ARG A 34 16.70 -1.64 5.33
CA ARG A 34 16.32 -2.64 6.34
C ARG A 34 15.62 -3.82 5.68
N THR A 35 15.61 -4.96 6.37
CA THR A 35 14.93 -6.16 5.88
C THR A 35 13.42 -5.94 5.94
N VAL A 36 12.72 -5.98 4.80
CA VAL A 36 11.27 -5.76 4.77
C VAL A 36 10.54 -7.08 4.74
N THR A 37 9.63 -7.29 5.68
CA THR A 37 8.66 -8.39 5.66
C THR A 37 7.38 -7.88 5.03
N LEU A 38 7.09 -8.29 3.79
CA LEU A 38 5.86 -7.92 3.10
C LEU A 38 4.76 -8.98 3.37
N ASP A 39 3.62 -8.54 3.88
CA ASP A 39 2.41 -9.34 4.09
C ASP A 39 1.36 -8.86 3.09
N THR A 40 0.94 -9.70 2.15
CA THR A 40 -0.06 -9.32 1.14
C THR A 40 -1.41 -9.88 1.51
N ARG A 41 -2.42 -9.02 1.61
CA ARG A 41 -3.81 -9.40 1.86
C ARG A 41 -4.67 -8.99 0.67
N VAL A 42 -5.61 -9.85 0.31
CA VAL A 42 -6.60 -9.54 -0.72
C VAL A 42 -7.91 -9.23 -0.02
N ASP A 43 -8.41 -8.01 -0.20
CA ASP A 43 -9.70 -7.60 0.34
C ASP A 43 -10.62 -7.17 -0.81
N PRO A 44 -11.59 -8.01 -1.20
CA PRO A 44 -12.50 -7.72 -2.31
C PRO A 44 -13.52 -6.61 -2.00
N SER A 45 -13.60 -6.13 -0.75
CA SER A 45 -14.41 -4.96 -0.38
C SER A 45 -13.77 -3.66 -0.88
N ILE A 46 -12.48 -3.69 -1.25
CA ILE A 46 -11.82 -2.58 -1.92
C ILE A 46 -12.26 -2.55 -3.38
N ILE A 47 -13.00 -1.50 -3.77
CA ILE A 47 -13.51 -1.29 -5.13
C ILE A 47 -12.36 -1.21 -6.18
N GLY A 48 -11.16 -0.79 -5.75
CA GLY A 48 -9.94 -0.86 -6.53
C GLY A 48 -8.73 -0.23 -5.83
N GLY A 49 -7.51 -0.56 -6.30
CA GLY A 49 -6.24 0.01 -5.82
C GLY A 49 -5.54 -0.81 -4.74
N ILE A 50 -4.54 -0.20 -4.09
CA ILE A 50 -3.67 -0.85 -3.09
C ILE A 50 -3.51 0.01 -1.83
N VAL A 51 -3.45 -0.61 -0.67
CA VAL A 51 -3.19 0.03 0.62
C VAL A 51 -1.95 -0.62 1.22
N ALA A 52 -0.83 0.09 1.28
CA ALA A 52 0.42 -0.41 1.82
C ALA A 52 0.74 0.25 3.18
N ARG A 53 0.65 -0.50 4.27
CA ARG A 53 1.07 -0.09 5.62
C ARG A 53 2.51 -0.51 5.85
N VAL A 54 3.44 0.42 6.05
CA VAL A 54 4.84 0.17 6.34
C VAL A 54 5.17 0.68 7.73
N GLY A 55 5.33 -0.21 8.71
CA GLY A 55 5.53 0.16 10.11
C GLY A 55 4.35 0.97 10.66
N THR A 56 4.57 2.27 10.89
CA THR A 56 3.54 3.22 11.35
C THR A 56 2.93 4.05 10.22
N VAL A 57 3.48 3.98 9.00
CA VAL A 57 3.04 4.80 7.87
C VAL A 57 2.07 4.01 7.00
N VAL A 58 0.90 4.58 6.70
CA VAL A 58 -0.07 3.98 5.78
C VAL A 58 -0.04 4.73 4.45
N TYR A 59 0.38 4.03 3.40
CA TYR A 59 0.33 4.48 2.02
C TYR A 59 -0.96 3.97 1.39
N ASP A 60 -1.99 4.80 1.41
CA ASP A 60 -3.27 4.50 0.77
C ASP A 60 -3.25 5.00 -0.68
N ALA A 61 -3.16 4.05 -1.63
CA ALA A 61 -3.32 4.28 -3.06
C ALA A 61 -4.57 3.54 -3.57
N SER A 62 -5.63 3.54 -2.75
CA SER A 62 -6.91 2.96 -3.15
C SER A 62 -7.58 3.85 -4.20
N VAL A 63 -8.15 3.23 -5.22
CA VAL A 63 -8.97 3.90 -6.24
C VAL A 63 -10.19 4.54 -5.56
N ALA A 64 -10.67 3.96 -4.46
CA ALA A 64 -11.67 4.56 -3.59
C ALA A 64 -11.25 5.94 -3.06
N ARG A 65 -10.01 6.09 -2.57
CA ARG A 65 -9.49 7.38 -2.09
C ARG A 65 -9.22 8.37 -3.22
N GLN A 66 -8.88 7.89 -4.42
CA GLN A 66 -8.73 8.75 -5.59
C GLN A 66 -10.08 9.28 -6.10
N LEU A 67 -11.11 8.43 -6.11
CA LEU A 67 -12.51 8.82 -6.38
C LEU A 67 -13.06 9.75 -5.29
N GLU A 68 -12.74 9.50 -4.03
CA GLU A 68 -13.12 10.37 -2.92
C GLU A 68 -12.48 11.75 -3.05
N LYS A 69 -11.16 11.83 -3.33
CA LYS A 69 -10.49 13.10 -3.61
C LYS A 69 -11.04 13.81 -4.83
N MET A 70 -11.44 13.08 -5.86
CA MET A 70 -12.14 13.66 -7.01
C MET A 70 -13.50 14.21 -6.60
N ARG A 71 -14.31 13.44 -5.86
CA ARG A 71 -15.60 13.88 -5.33
C ARG A 71 -15.45 15.12 -4.44
N GLU A 72 -14.46 15.15 -3.55
CA GLU A 72 -14.15 16.31 -2.71
C GLU A 72 -13.84 17.55 -3.57
N ARG A 73 -13.03 17.40 -4.63
CA ARG A 73 -12.76 18.49 -5.58
C ARG A 73 -13.97 18.95 -6.39
N LEU A 74 -14.89 18.04 -6.71
CA LEU A 74 -16.14 18.37 -7.39
C LEU A 74 -17.14 19.07 -6.47
N VAL A 75 -17.15 18.72 -5.17
CA VAL A 75 -18.02 19.35 -4.17
C VAL A 75 -17.47 20.70 -3.72
N GLU A 76 -16.15 20.90 -3.67
CA GLU A 76 -15.52 22.20 -3.35
C GLU A 76 -15.70 23.25 -4.48
N SER A 77 -16.10 22.82 -5.68
CA SER A 77 -16.35 23.69 -6.83
C SER A 77 -17.83 24.15 -6.96
N LEU A 78 -18.71 23.80 -6.02
CA LEU A 78 -20.11 24.23 -5.96
C LEU A 78 -20.33 25.16 -4.76
#